data_AF-A0A7W7AA95-F1
#
_entry.id   AF-A0A7W7AA95-F1
#
_cell.length_a   1.000
_cell.length_b   1.000
_cell.length_c   1.000
_cell.angle_alpha   90.00
_cell.angle_beta   90.00
_cell.angle_gamma   90.00
#
_symmetry.space_group_name_H-M   'P 1'
#
loop_
_entity.id
_entity.type
_entity.pdbx_description
1 polymer ?
#
loop_
_entity_poly.entity_id
_entity_poly.type
_entity_poly.pdbx_seq_one_letter_code
_entity_poly.pdbx_strand_id
1 'polypeptide(L)'
;MSSEFGRRFGRAVAAVACLAFLTAARTAVVPLPETVIPKESEHPLREPFTVRKGDVVLRGEILETEIVTVDAPISVAIAKFTDNVAAGTRLEPVLASQRTERLTGTDGRMYCGENQRTRSKFGEYMIGNWFSKYDTEVRFCFVDGDGDRRLDRVFLSGAKDKAEQGAIPIEPVPYTVRMMQPDDTHGEFELRVEKFKPETNQMTMRLYLRRNGQDASYSYVFTVDALGGHQTYPEFKTNPRKKPYPVVFSDILGAEVEVMSVDAAQGTAQVKVNRPIRMQMFKPISITYQYIFIYY
;
A
#
# COMPACT_ATOMS: atom_id res chain seq x y z
N MET A 1 -42.90 3.75 -48.70
CA MET A 1 -42.95 3.65 -47.22
C MET A 1 -41.93 2.60 -46.74
N SER A 2 -40.63 2.92 -46.72
CA SER A 2 -39.58 2.00 -46.23
C SER A 2 -38.23 2.71 -46.11
N SER A 3 -38.09 3.73 -45.24
CA SER A 3 -36.75 4.28 -44.97
C SER A 3 -36.57 5.02 -43.64
N GLU A 4 -37.65 5.40 -42.93
CA GLU A 4 -37.48 6.19 -41.70
C GLU A 4 -37.37 5.37 -40.41
N PHE A 5 -37.82 4.12 -40.39
CA PHE A 5 -37.81 3.31 -39.16
C PHE A 5 -36.42 2.76 -38.80
N GLY A 6 -35.56 2.48 -39.81
CA GLY A 6 -34.21 1.96 -39.58
C GLY A 6 -33.18 3.00 -39.09
N ARG A 7 -33.43 4.29 -39.33
CA ARG A 7 -32.47 5.37 -38.98
C ARG A 7 -32.54 5.81 -37.52
N ARG A 8 -33.69 5.61 -36.83
CA ARG A 8 -33.84 5.99 -35.42
C ARG A 8 -33.28 4.95 -34.45
N PHE A 9 -33.31 3.66 -34.80
CA PHE A 9 -32.70 2.60 -33.98
C PHE A 9 -31.17 2.57 -34.05
N GLY A 10 -30.57 2.85 -35.22
CA GLY A 10 -29.11 2.88 -35.37
C GLY A 10 -28.42 4.01 -34.58
N ARG A 11 -29.09 5.15 -34.38
CA ARG A 11 -28.55 6.26 -33.58
C ARG A 11 -28.65 6.04 -32.07
N ALA A 12 -29.68 5.33 -31.59
CA ALA A 12 -29.83 5.01 -30.17
C ALA A 12 -28.79 3.97 -29.69
N VAL A 13 -28.49 2.96 -30.52
CA VAL A 13 -27.50 1.92 -30.18
C VAL A 13 -26.07 2.48 -30.24
N ALA A 14 -25.76 3.40 -31.16
CA ALA A 14 -24.46 4.06 -31.21
C ALA A 14 -24.23 5.04 -30.04
N ALA A 15 -25.29 5.74 -29.57
CA ALA A 15 -25.19 6.64 -28.42
C ALA A 15 -25.00 5.87 -27.09
N VAL A 16 -25.67 4.73 -26.90
CA VAL A 16 -25.48 3.88 -25.72
C VAL A 16 -24.13 3.16 -25.74
N ALA A 17 -23.64 2.75 -26.91
CA ALA A 17 -22.29 2.21 -27.05
C ALA A 17 -21.22 3.29 -26.79
N CYS A 18 -21.39 4.53 -27.27
CA CYS A 18 -20.45 5.61 -26.94
C CYS A 18 -20.51 6.04 -25.47
N LEU A 19 -21.68 6.00 -24.82
CA LEU A 19 -21.80 6.24 -23.37
C LEU A 19 -21.23 5.08 -22.53
N ALA A 20 -21.28 3.83 -23.02
CA ALA A 20 -20.60 2.70 -22.40
C ALA A 20 -19.08 2.72 -22.61
N PHE A 21 -18.59 3.26 -23.73
CA PHE A 21 -17.15 3.50 -23.98
C PHE A 21 -16.61 4.76 -23.28
N LEU A 22 -17.46 5.71 -22.89
CA LEU A 22 -17.09 6.86 -22.07
C LEU A 22 -17.18 6.58 -20.56
N THR A 23 -17.80 5.47 -20.16
CA THR A 23 -17.85 5.00 -18.75
C THR A 23 -16.91 3.83 -18.48
N ALA A 24 -16.32 3.24 -19.52
CA ALA A 24 -15.18 2.33 -19.39
C ALA A 24 -13.87 3.14 -19.31
N ALA A 25 -13.17 2.99 -18.20
CA ALA A 25 -11.77 3.40 -17.98
C ALA A 25 -11.51 4.89 -17.67
N ARG A 26 -12.05 5.37 -16.55
CA ARG A 26 -11.27 6.25 -15.64
C ARG A 26 -11.31 5.77 -14.18
N THR A 27 -11.29 4.46 -13.96
CA THR A 27 -10.40 3.96 -12.91
C THR A 27 -9.01 3.97 -13.52
N ALA A 28 -8.39 5.15 -13.59
CA ALA A 28 -6.94 5.19 -13.61
C ALA A 28 -6.51 4.69 -12.23
N VAL A 29 -6.57 3.37 -12.02
CA VAL A 29 -5.66 2.72 -11.10
C VAL A 29 -4.32 2.99 -11.73
N VAL A 30 -3.72 4.13 -11.38
CA VAL A 30 -2.32 4.38 -11.65
C VAL A 30 -1.64 3.15 -11.05
N PRO A 31 -1.00 2.27 -11.85
CA PRO A 31 -0.27 1.17 -11.27
C PRO A 31 0.75 1.80 -10.33
N LEU A 32 0.57 1.56 -9.03
CA LEU A 32 1.51 2.06 -8.04
C LEU A 32 2.83 1.36 -8.37
N PRO A 33 3.93 2.09 -8.58
CA PRO A 33 5.18 1.43 -8.87
C PRO A 33 5.67 0.58 -7.70
N GLU A 34 6.49 -0.37 -8.08
CA GLU A 34 6.90 -1.55 -7.32
C GLU A 34 7.68 -1.19 -6.03
N THR A 35 7.40 -1.79 -4.88
CA THR A 35 7.97 -1.31 -3.59
C THR A 35 8.88 -2.28 -2.86
N VAL A 36 9.12 -3.46 -3.43
CA VAL A 36 10.12 -4.38 -2.90
C VAL A 36 11.00 -4.89 -4.03
N ILE A 37 12.30 -4.70 -3.89
CA ILE A 37 13.29 -5.25 -4.82
C ILE A 37 14.11 -6.35 -4.14
N PRO A 38 14.58 -7.37 -4.88
CA PRO A 38 15.50 -8.36 -4.32
C PRO A 38 16.74 -7.70 -3.76
N LYS A 39 17.10 -8.09 -2.54
CA LYS A 39 18.40 -7.77 -1.95
C LYS A 39 19.25 -9.03 -1.95
N GLU A 40 20.56 -8.87 -2.08
CA GLU A 40 21.50 -10.00 -2.05
C GLU A 40 21.31 -10.80 -0.77
N SER A 41 21.08 -12.11 -0.93
CA SER A 41 21.00 -13.08 0.16
C SER A 41 22.29 -13.87 0.24
N GLU A 42 22.64 -14.34 1.45
CA GLU A 42 23.82 -15.17 1.69
C GLU A 42 23.76 -16.54 0.98
N HIS A 43 22.57 -16.92 0.50
CA HIS A 43 22.33 -18.20 -0.16
C HIS A 43 22.18 -18.06 -1.69
N PRO A 44 22.68 -19.04 -2.47
CA PRO A 44 22.60 -19.02 -3.93
C PRO A 44 21.17 -19.19 -4.43
N LEU A 45 20.84 -18.48 -5.51
CA LEU A 45 19.58 -18.68 -6.23
C LEU A 45 19.64 -19.94 -7.10
N ARG A 46 18.52 -20.65 -7.23
CA ARG A 46 18.31 -21.85 -8.07
C ARG A 46 19.16 -23.08 -7.70
N GLU A 47 19.97 -23.00 -6.66
CA GLU A 47 20.71 -24.12 -6.11
C GLU A 47 20.17 -24.50 -4.72
N PRO A 48 20.16 -25.79 -4.35
CA PRO A 48 19.81 -26.21 -3.00
C PRO A 48 20.87 -25.78 -1.98
N PHE A 49 20.42 -25.30 -0.82
CA PHE A 49 21.27 -24.96 0.31
C PHE A 49 20.63 -25.42 1.63
N THR A 50 21.47 -25.65 2.64
CA THR A 50 21.02 -26.07 3.97
C THR A 50 20.76 -24.86 4.86
N VAL A 51 19.63 -24.87 5.55
CA VAL A 51 19.23 -23.83 6.51
C VAL A 51 18.97 -24.39 7.90
N ARG A 52 19.13 -23.54 8.90
CA ARG A 52 18.88 -23.75 10.33
C ARG A 52 17.97 -22.66 10.87
N LYS A 53 17.53 -22.82 12.12
CA LYS A 53 16.71 -21.82 12.81
C LYS A 53 17.47 -20.49 12.87
N GLY A 54 16.82 -19.42 12.46
CA GLY A 54 17.37 -18.06 12.42
C GLY A 54 17.93 -17.66 11.05
N ASP A 55 18.23 -18.62 10.18
CA ASP A 55 18.81 -18.33 8.87
C ASP A 55 17.83 -17.55 7.99
N VAL A 56 18.37 -16.62 7.20
CA VAL A 56 17.61 -15.77 6.27
C VAL A 56 17.62 -16.40 4.89
N VAL A 57 16.48 -16.94 4.48
CA VAL A 57 16.29 -17.62 3.19
C VAL A 57 16.25 -16.62 2.03
N LEU A 58 15.60 -15.46 2.24
CA LEU A 58 15.41 -14.41 1.25
C LEU A 58 15.43 -13.04 1.91
N ARG A 59 16.00 -12.04 1.22
CA ARG A 59 15.92 -10.63 1.60
C ARG A 59 15.29 -9.79 0.47
N GLY A 60 14.52 -8.79 0.86
CA GLY A 60 14.01 -7.76 -0.04
C GLY A 60 14.20 -6.39 0.58
N GLU A 61 14.57 -5.41 -0.22
CA GLU A 61 14.65 -4.01 0.20
C GLU A 61 13.33 -3.31 -0.14
N ILE A 62 12.82 -2.54 0.82
CA ILE A 62 11.61 -1.74 0.63
C ILE A 62 12.00 -0.38 0.05
N LEU A 63 11.38 -0.05 -1.07
CA LEU A 63 11.47 1.26 -1.69
C LEU A 63 10.19 2.04 -1.41
N GLU A 64 10.35 3.34 -1.26
CA GLU A 64 9.25 4.29 -1.33
C GLU A 64 8.81 4.44 -2.78
N THR A 65 7.54 4.13 -3.02
CA THR A 65 6.89 4.24 -4.32
C THR A 65 7.03 5.63 -4.90
N GLU A 66 6.74 6.62 -4.05
CA GLU A 66 6.51 8.00 -4.43
C GLU A 66 6.89 8.89 -3.26
N ILE A 67 7.99 9.63 -3.42
CA ILE A 67 8.32 10.76 -2.57
C ILE A 67 7.76 12.00 -3.24
N VAL A 68 6.77 12.60 -2.60
CA VAL A 68 6.19 13.88 -3.01
C VAL A 68 6.76 14.97 -2.13
N THR A 69 7.35 15.98 -2.77
CA THR A 69 7.91 17.15 -2.10
C THR A 69 7.24 18.39 -2.65
N VAL A 70 6.70 19.24 -1.77
CA VAL A 70 6.08 20.49 -2.19
C VAL A 70 7.16 21.48 -2.62
N ASP A 71 7.04 22.07 -3.82
CA ASP A 71 8.09 22.94 -4.35
C ASP A 71 7.94 24.41 -3.88
N ALA A 72 6.75 24.79 -3.41
CA ALA A 72 6.44 26.12 -2.88
C ALA A 72 5.57 26.03 -1.61
N PRO A 73 5.63 27.01 -0.68
CA PRO A 73 4.88 26.92 0.56
C PRO A 73 3.36 26.97 0.33
N ILE A 74 2.61 26.23 1.14
CA ILE A 74 1.15 26.19 1.13
C ILE A 74 0.62 26.62 2.51
N SER A 75 -0.24 27.63 2.55
CA SER A 75 -0.97 28.02 3.75
C SER A 75 -2.43 27.62 3.60
N VAL A 76 -2.92 26.79 4.51
CA VAL A 76 -4.30 26.29 4.49
C VAL A 76 -4.99 26.46 5.83
N ALA A 77 -6.29 26.71 5.76
CA ALA A 77 -7.18 26.77 6.91
C ALA A 77 -8.51 26.11 6.57
N ILE A 78 -8.90 25.08 7.33
CA ILE A 78 -10.22 24.46 7.26
C ILE A 78 -10.77 24.37 8.68
N ALA A 79 -11.97 24.91 8.88
CA ALA A 79 -12.60 25.04 10.19
C ALA A 79 -11.64 25.70 11.22
N LYS A 80 -11.25 24.96 12.26
CA LYS A 80 -10.33 25.44 13.32
C LYS A 80 -8.87 25.03 13.09
N PHE A 81 -8.58 24.28 12.03
CA PHE A 81 -7.25 23.78 11.74
C PHE A 81 -6.58 24.72 10.76
N THR A 82 -5.30 24.98 11.00
CA THR A 82 -4.45 25.80 10.14
C THR A 82 -3.10 25.13 10.02
N ASP A 83 -2.54 25.09 8.82
CA ASP A 83 -1.20 24.58 8.58
C ASP A 83 -0.45 25.45 7.58
N ASN A 84 0.87 25.49 7.75
CA ASN A 84 1.81 26.14 6.85
C ASN A 84 2.84 25.11 6.41
N VAL A 85 2.57 24.48 5.27
CA VAL A 85 3.46 23.50 4.66
C VAL A 85 4.59 24.27 3.98
N ALA A 86 5.82 24.11 4.46
CA ALA A 86 6.97 24.78 3.85
C ALA A 86 7.35 24.14 2.50
N ALA A 87 7.99 24.90 1.62
CA ALA A 87 8.67 24.33 0.47
C ALA A 87 9.74 23.31 0.94
N GLY A 88 9.86 22.19 0.22
CA GLY A 88 10.69 21.06 0.62
C GLY A 88 10.02 20.09 1.59
N THR A 89 8.80 20.36 2.05
CA THR A 89 8.08 19.42 2.92
C THR A 89 7.66 18.19 2.13
N ARG A 90 7.92 17.01 2.71
CA ARG A 90 7.47 15.73 2.16
C ARG A 90 5.99 15.50 2.51
N LEU A 91 5.20 15.13 1.51
CA LEU A 91 3.82 14.66 1.70
C LEU A 91 3.74 13.14 1.53
N GLU A 92 2.86 12.51 2.30
CA GLU A 92 2.62 11.08 2.23
C GLU A 92 1.59 10.76 1.12
N PRO A 93 1.92 9.90 0.15
CA PRO A 93 0.94 9.44 -0.83
C PRO A 93 -0.12 8.58 -0.14
N VAL A 94 -1.39 8.83 -0.46
CA VAL A 94 -2.52 8.10 0.12
C VAL A 94 -3.36 7.46 -0.97
N LEU A 95 -3.80 6.23 -0.70
CA LEU A 95 -4.75 5.54 -1.55
C LEU A 95 -6.17 5.91 -1.11
N ALA A 96 -6.82 6.74 -1.92
CA ALA A 96 -8.21 7.11 -1.74
C ALA A 96 -9.12 5.97 -2.16
N SER A 97 -10.11 5.66 -1.32
CA SER A 97 -11.20 4.76 -1.73
C SER A 97 -12.22 5.53 -2.59
N GLN A 98 -13.03 4.83 -3.37
CA GLN A 98 -14.19 5.45 -4.07
C GLN A 98 -15.11 6.24 -3.12
N ARG A 99 -15.18 5.85 -1.85
CA ARG A 99 -15.94 6.60 -0.83
C ARG A 99 -15.28 7.93 -0.50
N THR A 100 -13.95 7.94 -0.38
CA THR A 100 -13.15 9.14 -0.14
C THR A 100 -13.33 10.14 -1.27
N GLU A 101 -13.24 9.69 -2.53
CA GLU A 101 -13.47 10.52 -3.72
C GLU A 101 -14.88 11.12 -3.73
N ARG A 102 -15.90 10.32 -3.44
CA ARG A 102 -17.30 10.80 -3.37
C ARG A 102 -17.51 11.85 -2.27
N LEU A 103 -16.88 11.68 -1.12
CA LEU A 103 -17.03 12.57 0.03
C LEU A 103 -16.30 13.89 -0.16
N THR A 104 -15.11 13.82 -0.73
CA THR A 104 -14.27 14.98 -1.02
C THR A 104 -14.69 15.70 -2.30
N GLY A 105 -15.44 15.04 -3.19
CA GLY A 105 -15.87 15.60 -4.46
C GLY A 105 -14.73 15.76 -5.47
N THR A 106 -13.67 14.97 -5.31
CA THR A 106 -12.49 15.03 -6.18
C THR A 106 -11.97 13.63 -6.45
N ASP A 107 -11.70 13.36 -7.71
CA ASP A 107 -10.79 12.33 -8.17
C ASP A 107 -9.39 12.94 -8.31
N GLY A 108 -8.36 12.11 -8.37
CA GLY A 108 -6.97 12.58 -8.51
C GLY A 108 -5.99 11.94 -7.53
N ARG A 109 -4.72 12.32 -7.65
CA ARG A 109 -3.68 11.85 -6.72
C ARG A 109 -3.79 12.64 -5.43
N MET A 110 -3.77 11.93 -4.31
CA MET A 110 -3.95 12.51 -2.99
C MET A 110 -2.69 12.34 -2.15
N TYR A 111 -2.30 13.41 -1.46
CA TYR A 111 -1.09 13.45 -0.64
C TYR A 111 -1.35 14.18 0.67
N CYS A 112 -0.96 13.62 1.82
CA CYS A 112 -1.26 14.22 3.13
C CYS A 112 -0.01 14.72 3.85
N GLY A 113 -0.15 15.88 4.48
CA GLY A 113 0.85 16.44 5.40
C GLY A 113 0.81 15.76 6.75
N GLU A 114 1.48 16.32 7.76
CA GLU A 114 1.56 15.71 9.09
C GLU A 114 0.23 15.71 9.86
N ASN A 115 0.15 14.85 10.89
CA ASN A 115 -0.96 14.83 11.84
C ASN A 115 -1.08 16.17 12.57
N GLN A 116 -2.22 16.84 12.38
CA GLN A 116 -2.60 18.07 13.06
C GLN A 116 -2.96 17.78 14.51
N ARG A 117 -1.95 17.71 15.39
CA ARG A 117 -2.18 17.66 16.84
C ARG A 117 -2.81 18.97 17.27
N THR A 118 -4.02 18.92 17.83
CA THR A 118 -4.71 20.11 18.33
C THR A 118 -3.87 20.77 19.43
N ARG A 119 -3.34 21.98 19.18
CA ARG A 119 -2.46 22.74 20.09
C ARG A 119 -3.15 23.28 21.36
N SER A 120 -4.29 22.72 21.77
CA SER A 120 -4.91 23.09 23.05
C SER A 120 -5.30 21.85 23.84
N LYS A 121 -4.99 21.85 25.15
CA LYS A 121 -5.44 20.85 26.12
C LYS A 121 -6.97 20.68 26.18
N PHE A 122 -7.72 21.55 25.49
CA PHE A 122 -9.17 21.50 25.33
C PHE A 122 -9.59 20.61 24.14
N GLY A 123 -8.71 20.41 23.15
CA GLY A 123 -8.91 19.54 21.98
C GLY A 123 -8.77 18.05 22.29
N GLU A 124 -7.92 17.68 23.27
CA GLU A 124 -7.80 16.29 23.75
C GLU A 124 -9.12 15.76 24.35
N TYR A 125 -9.96 16.61 24.93
CA TYR A 125 -11.26 16.22 25.51
C TYR A 125 -12.37 16.05 24.46
N MET A 126 -12.14 16.58 23.24
CA MET A 126 -13.11 16.63 22.14
C MET A 126 -12.72 15.72 20.98
N ILE A 127 -11.63 14.98 21.08
CA ILE A 127 -11.19 14.00 20.10
C ILE A 127 -11.43 12.60 20.69
N GLY A 128 -12.24 11.77 20.01
CA GLY A 128 -12.56 10.42 20.48
C GLY A 128 -13.83 10.28 21.34
N ASN A 129 -14.57 11.37 21.58
CA ASN A 129 -15.91 11.30 22.16
C ASN A 129 -16.96 11.09 21.05
N TRP A 130 -18.05 10.34 21.32
CA TRP A 130 -19.11 10.01 20.34
C TRP A 130 -19.68 11.25 19.60
N PHE A 131 -19.61 12.43 20.23
CA PHE A 131 -20.11 13.70 19.68
C PHE A 131 -19.05 14.55 18.96
N SER A 132 -17.82 14.07 18.80
CA SER A 132 -16.78 14.83 18.11
C SER A 132 -17.09 14.97 16.63
N LYS A 133 -16.86 16.17 16.08
CA LYS A 133 -16.88 16.42 14.63
C LYS A 133 -15.64 15.89 13.91
N TYR A 134 -14.62 15.43 14.64
CA TYR A 134 -13.35 14.99 14.09
C TYR A 134 -12.87 13.68 14.73
N ASP A 135 -12.04 12.94 14.01
CA ASP A 135 -11.37 11.75 14.50
C ASP A 135 -10.09 12.05 15.29
N THR A 136 -9.50 10.97 15.82
CA THR A 136 -8.25 10.99 16.60
C THR A 136 -7.05 11.48 15.81
N GLU A 137 -7.07 11.30 14.50
CA GLU A 137 -6.02 11.73 13.59
C GLU A 137 -6.63 12.60 12.49
N VAL A 138 -6.19 13.84 12.43
CA VAL A 138 -6.64 14.85 11.46
C VAL A 138 -5.43 15.30 10.65
N ARG A 139 -5.52 15.34 9.33
CA ARG A 139 -4.43 15.75 8.43
C ARG A 139 -4.98 16.64 7.33
N PHE A 140 -4.17 17.58 6.85
CA PHE A 140 -4.45 18.24 5.58
C PHE A 140 -4.00 17.31 4.45
N CYS A 141 -4.91 17.05 3.52
CA CYS A 141 -4.65 16.24 2.35
C CYS A 141 -4.90 17.06 1.09
N PHE A 142 -3.89 17.12 0.24
CA PHE A 142 -3.84 17.87 -0.99
C PHE A 142 -4.12 16.95 -2.16
N VAL A 143 -4.72 17.50 -3.21
CA VAL A 143 -5.11 16.76 -4.39
C VAL A 143 -4.52 17.43 -5.62
N ASP A 144 -3.98 16.61 -6.51
CA ASP A 144 -3.73 16.96 -7.91
C ASP A 144 -4.88 16.38 -8.74
N GLY A 145 -5.90 17.22 -8.98
CA GLY A 145 -7.13 16.83 -9.68
C GLY A 145 -6.93 16.60 -11.18
N ASP A 146 -6.03 17.36 -11.80
CA ASP A 146 -5.79 17.34 -13.25
C ASP A 146 -4.62 16.43 -13.66
N GLY A 147 -3.82 15.96 -12.70
CA GLY A 147 -2.62 15.16 -12.93
C GLY A 147 -1.47 15.96 -13.52
N ASP A 148 -1.46 17.28 -13.36
CA ASP A 148 -0.51 18.20 -13.98
C ASP A 148 0.72 18.50 -13.10
N ARG A 149 0.86 17.77 -11.99
CA ARG A 149 1.87 17.95 -10.93
C ARG A 149 1.71 19.26 -10.18
N ARG A 150 0.46 19.71 -10.00
CA ARG A 150 0.13 20.84 -9.13
C ARG A 150 -0.98 20.42 -8.17
N LEU A 151 -0.76 20.72 -6.90
CA LEU A 151 -1.77 20.55 -5.87
C LEU A 151 -2.75 21.72 -5.99
N ASP A 152 -3.98 21.43 -6.40
CA ASP A 152 -5.00 22.43 -6.73
C ASP A 152 -6.20 22.41 -5.76
N ARG A 153 -6.29 21.38 -4.92
CA ARG A 153 -7.32 21.26 -3.88
C ARG A 153 -6.76 20.75 -2.57
N VAL A 154 -7.47 21.01 -1.49
CA VAL A 154 -7.16 20.51 -0.14
C VAL A 154 -8.44 20.09 0.58
N PHE A 155 -8.38 19.02 1.36
CA PHE A 155 -9.42 18.61 2.30
C PHE A 155 -8.82 18.23 3.65
N LEU A 156 -9.68 18.13 4.67
CA LEU A 156 -9.28 17.72 6.01
C LEU A 156 -9.64 16.25 6.23
N SER A 157 -8.64 15.36 6.29
CA SER A 157 -8.88 13.96 6.65
C SER A 157 -9.29 13.87 8.12
N GLY A 158 -10.17 12.92 8.45
CA GLY A 158 -10.70 12.76 9.81
C GLY A 158 -11.85 13.69 10.18
N ALA A 159 -12.34 14.52 9.24
CA ALA A 159 -13.60 15.26 9.42
C ALA A 159 -14.82 14.32 9.33
N LYS A 160 -15.74 14.39 10.30
CA LYS A 160 -17.02 13.65 10.31
C LYS A 160 -18.18 14.49 9.80
N ASP A 161 -18.07 15.81 9.95
CA ASP A 161 -19.08 16.75 9.48
C ASP A 161 -19.00 16.86 7.94
N LYS A 162 -20.12 16.61 7.26
CA LYS A 162 -20.19 16.65 5.79
C LYS A 162 -19.80 18.02 5.23
N ALA A 163 -20.05 19.08 5.98
CA ALA A 163 -19.68 20.44 5.56
C ALA A 163 -18.16 20.65 5.47
N GLU A 164 -17.36 19.82 6.15
CA GLU A 164 -15.91 19.96 6.28
C GLU A 164 -15.14 18.81 5.61
N GLN A 165 -15.86 17.83 5.03
CA GLN A 165 -15.30 16.69 4.28
C GLN A 165 -14.94 17.04 2.84
N GLY A 166 -15.59 18.05 2.26
CA GLY A 166 -15.36 18.46 0.87
C GLY A 166 -13.97 19.03 0.65
N ALA A 167 -13.37 18.72 -0.50
CA ALA A 167 -12.16 19.39 -0.95
C ALA A 167 -12.49 20.82 -1.39
N ILE A 168 -11.67 21.77 -0.95
CA ILE A 168 -11.74 23.18 -1.34
C ILE A 168 -10.58 23.50 -2.29
N PRO A 169 -10.78 24.41 -3.27
CA PRO A 169 -9.70 24.83 -4.15
C PRO A 169 -8.64 25.64 -3.40
N ILE A 170 -7.39 25.49 -3.82
CA ILE A 170 -6.26 26.33 -3.41
C ILE A 170 -5.58 26.92 -4.66
N GLU A 171 -4.70 27.89 -4.45
CA GLU A 171 -3.81 28.30 -5.53
C GLU A 171 -2.95 27.10 -5.96
N PRO A 172 -2.88 26.75 -7.26
CA PRO A 172 -2.13 25.59 -7.71
C PRO A 172 -0.66 25.64 -7.31
N VAL A 173 -0.21 24.64 -6.55
CA VAL A 173 1.15 24.58 -6.03
C VAL A 173 1.94 23.44 -6.67
N PRO A 174 3.06 23.72 -7.37
CA PRO A 174 3.87 22.68 -7.98
C PRO A 174 4.48 21.75 -6.92
N TYR A 175 4.64 20.48 -7.30
CA TYR A 175 5.33 19.50 -6.49
C TYR A 175 6.25 18.60 -7.32
N THR A 176 7.33 18.16 -6.70
CA THR A 176 8.25 17.20 -7.27
C THR A 176 7.89 15.80 -6.82
N VAL A 177 7.93 14.86 -7.78
CA VAL A 177 7.76 13.44 -7.53
C VAL A 177 9.03 12.70 -7.83
N ARG A 178 9.52 11.91 -6.87
CA ARG A 178 10.59 10.93 -7.08
C ARG A 178 10.05 9.54 -6.84
N MET A 179 10.23 8.65 -7.80
CA MET A 179 9.78 7.27 -7.70
C MET A 179 10.91 6.37 -7.21
N MET A 180 10.57 5.23 -6.60
CA MET A 180 11.51 4.14 -6.33
C MET A 180 12.73 4.58 -5.51
N GLN A 181 12.51 5.38 -4.47
CA GLN A 181 13.60 5.84 -3.60
C GLN A 181 13.79 4.86 -2.44
N PRO A 182 15.01 4.69 -1.91
CA PRO A 182 15.19 3.99 -0.64
C PRO A 182 14.29 4.60 0.43
N ASP A 183 13.62 3.75 1.23
CA ASP A 183 12.82 4.21 2.37
C ASP A 183 13.73 4.89 3.41
N ASP A 184 13.31 6.06 3.92
CA ASP A 184 14.02 6.81 4.97
C ASP A 184 14.21 5.97 6.24
N THR A 185 13.37 4.97 6.45
CA THR A 185 13.46 4.01 7.56
C THR A 185 14.27 2.76 7.23
N HIS A 186 14.95 2.73 6.08
CA HIS A 186 15.74 1.59 5.59
C HIS A 186 14.96 0.27 5.74
N GLY A 187 13.76 0.25 5.17
CA GLY A 187 12.83 -0.86 5.29
C GLY A 187 13.34 -2.12 4.59
N GLU A 188 13.23 -3.28 5.23
CA GLU A 188 13.63 -4.57 4.65
C GLU A 188 12.63 -5.68 4.99
N PHE A 189 12.49 -6.63 4.07
CA PHE A 189 11.88 -7.93 4.33
C PHE A 189 12.93 -9.01 4.45
N GLU A 190 12.75 -9.88 5.45
CA GLU A 190 13.55 -11.09 5.61
C GLU A 190 12.62 -12.29 5.78
N LEU A 191 12.73 -13.28 4.89
CA LEU A 191 12.14 -14.59 5.12
C LEU A 191 13.10 -15.41 5.98
N ARG A 192 12.78 -15.59 7.26
CA ARG A 192 13.63 -16.31 8.21
C ARG A 192 13.07 -17.69 8.51
N VAL A 193 13.94 -18.66 8.80
CA VAL A 193 13.53 -19.94 9.38
C VAL A 193 13.21 -19.74 10.86
N GLU A 194 11.94 -19.88 11.22
CA GLU A 194 11.46 -19.58 12.56
C GLU A 194 11.66 -20.76 13.53
N LYS A 195 11.26 -21.95 13.10
CA LYS A 195 11.31 -23.15 13.93
C LYS A 195 11.14 -24.45 13.15
N PHE A 196 11.61 -25.52 13.78
CA PHE A 196 11.39 -26.91 13.39
C PHE A 196 10.49 -27.59 14.42
N LYS A 197 9.64 -28.50 13.97
CA LYS A 197 8.79 -29.35 14.81
C LYS A 197 9.16 -30.81 14.59
N PRO A 198 9.93 -31.41 15.51
CA PRO A 198 10.40 -32.79 15.38
C PRO A 198 9.25 -33.80 15.21
N GLU A 199 8.13 -33.60 15.92
CA GLU A 199 7.03 -34.57 16.00
C GLU A 199 6.26 -34.70 14.67
N THR A 200 6.29 -33.64 13.86
CA THR A 200 5.57 -33.57 12.59
C THR A 200 6.50 -33.45 11.38
N ASN A 201 7.81 -33.42 11.62
CA ASN A 201 8.85 -33.10 10.65
C ASN A 201 8.55 -31.84 9.81
N GLN A 202 8.01 -30.81 10.48
CA GLN A 202 7.60 -29.54 9.86
C GLN A 202 8.65 -28.46 10.08
N MET A 203 8.82 -27.60 9.09
CA MET A 203 9.54 -26.34 9.18
C MET A 203 8.55 -25.18 9.07
N THR A 204 8.76 -24.13 9.85
CA THR A 204 8.06 -22.85 9.71
C THR A 204 9.07 -21.80 9.26
N MET A 205 8.78 -21.13 8.15
CA MET A 205 9.42 -19.87 7.77
C MET A 205 8.49 -18.72 8.10
N ARG A 206 9.04 -17.58 8.46
CA ARG A 206 8.28 -16.37 8.74
C ARG A 206 8.93 -15.17 8.04
N LEU A 207 8.12 -14.36 7.37
CA LEU A 207 8.51 -13.05 6.91
C LEU A 207 8.61 -12.11 8.12
N TYR A 208 9.66 -11.30 8.11
CA TYR A 208 9.94 -10.24 9.06
C TYR A 208 10.05 -8.93 8.31
N LEU A 209 9.42 -7.88 8.84
CA LEU A 209 9.64 -6.50 8.41
C LEU A 209 10.70 -5.92 9.35
N ARG A 210 11.74 -5.34 8.79
CA ARG A 210 12.73 -4.57 9.54
C ARG A 210 12.68 -3.11 9.12
N ARG A 211 12.88 -2.22 10.09
CA ARG A 211 13.07 -0.78 9.87
C ARG A 211 14.20 -0.32 10.75
N ASN A 212 15.17 0.38 10.19
CA ASN A 212 16.37 0.84 10.88
C ASN A 212 17.07 -0.31 11.63
N GLY A 213 17.12 -1.48 11.01
CA GLY A 213 17.70 -2.70 11.59
C GLY A 213 16.90 -3.36 12.71
N GLN A 214 15.72 -2.84 13.08
CA GLN A 214 14.86 -3.42 14.13
C GLN A 214 13.62 -4.08 13.54
N ASP A 215 13.17 -5.18 14.15
CA ASP A 215 11.93 -5.85 13.73
C ASP A 215 10.72 -4.94 13.99
N ALA A 216 9.87 -4.77 12.99
CA ALA A 216 8.65 -3.98 13.03
C ALA A 216 7.41 -4.88 12.91
N SER A 217 6.33 -4.48 13.57
CA SER A 217 5.08 -5.25 13.58
C SER A 217 4.28 -5.07 12.28
N TYR A 218 3.74 -6.17 11.77
CA TYR A 218 2.74 -6.19 10.71
C TYR A 218 1.92 -7.49 10.79
N SER A 219 0.70 -7.47 10.28
CA SER A 219 -0.21 -8.62 10.34
C SER A 219 -0.18 -9.45 9.07
N TYR A 220 -0.28 -8.80 7.93
CA TYR A 220 -0.17 -9.41 6.61
C TYR A 220 0.28 -8.35 5.61
N VAL A 221 0.61 -8.81 4.42
CA VAL A 221 0.97 -7.96 3.29
C VAL A 221 -0.16 -8.02 2.29
N PHE A 222 -0.59 -6.85 1.80
CA PHE A 222 -1.44 -6.78 0.63
C PHE A 222 -0.57 -6.53 -0.60
N THR A 223 -0.59 -7.47 -1.54
CA THR A 223 0.09 -7.37 -2.82
C THR A 223 -0.92 -7.17 -3.94
N VAL A 224 -0.56 -6.44 -4.98
CA VAL A 224 -1.38 -6.32 -6.19
C VAL A 224 -0.51 -6.66 -7.40
N ASP A 225 -1.03 -7.51 -8.28
CA ASP A 225 -0.39 -7.86 -9.55
C ASP A 225 -1.39 -7.79 -10.72
N ALA A 226 -0.97 -8.26 -11.89
CA ALA A 226 -1.81 -8.28 -13.10
C ALA A 226 -3.07 -9.15 -12.97
N LEU A 227 -3.13 -10.05 -12.00
CA LEU A 227 -4.25 -10.97 -11.74
C LEU A 227 -5.18 -10.47 -10.63
N GLY A 228 -4.71 -9.55 -9.77
CA GLY A 228 -5.55 -8.87 -8.78
C GLY A 228 -4.82 -8.59 -7.46
N GLY A 229 -5.61 -8.31 -6.43
CA GLY A 229 -5.11 -8.12 -5.06
C GLY A 229 -5.05 -9.42 -4.28
N HIS A 230 -3.93 -9.68 -3.61
CA HIS A 230 -3.66 -10.89 -2.84
C HIS A 230 -3.16 -10.54 -1.43
N GLN A 231 -3.47 -11.40 -0.46
CA GLN A 231 -2.98 -11.27 0.91
C GLN A 231 -1.92 -12.33 1.18
N THR A 232 -0.71 -11.88 1.49
CA THR A 232 0.40 -12.74 1.90
C THR A 232 0.55 -12.67 3.42
N TYR A 233 0.29 -13.78 4.09
CA TYR A 233 0.50 -13.91 5.53
C TYR A 233 1.99 -14.11 5.84
N PRO A 234 2.46 -13.71 7.04
CA PRO A 234 3.88 -13.77 7.36
C PRO A 234 4.38 -15.20 7.57
N GLU A 235 3.53 -16.18 7.90
CA GLU A 235 3.97 -17.53 8.25
C GLU A 235 3.72 -18.56 7.14
N PHE A 236 4.77 -19.33 6.81
CA PHE A 236 4.74 -20.41 5.82
C PHE A 236 5.17 -21.71 6.48
N LYS A 237 4.29 -22.70 6.50
CA LYS A 237 4.49 -23.97 7.23
C LYS A 237 4.49 -25.13 6.25
N THR A 238 5.54 -25.95 6.29
CA THR A 238 5.49 -27.22 5.56
C THR A 238 4.48 -28.14 6.22
N ASN A 239 3.87 -29.03 5.44
CA ASN A 239 2.99 -30.06 5.96
C ASN A 239 3.21 -31.38 5.20
N PRO A 240 4.26 -32.14 5.55
CA PRO A 240 4.64 -33.35 4.81
C PRO A 240 3.54 -34.42 4.81
N ARG A 241 2.66 -34.42 5.82
CA ARG A 241 1.50 -35.32 5.88
C ARG A 241 0.43 -35.01 4.82
N LYS A 242 0.28 -33.74 4.44
CA LYS A 242 -0.69 -33.30 3.41
C LYS A 242 -0.06 -33.23 2.03
N LYS A 243 1.18 -32.76 1.95
CA LYS A 243 1.94 -32.59 0.71
C LYS A 243 3.36 -33.08 0.98
N PRO A 244 3.77 -34.25 0.44
CA PRO A 244 5.12 -34.75 0.62
C PRO A 244 6.14 -33.78 0.02
N TYR A 245 7.38 -33.87 0.47
CA TYR A 245 8.46 -33.07 -0.09
C TYR A 245 8.75 -33.46 -1.56
N PRO A 246 9.08 -32.49 -2.43
CA PRO A 246 9.28 -31.08 -2.13
C PRO A 246 7.98 -30.28 -1.91
N VAL A 247 8.01 -29.36 -0.95
CA VAL A 247 6.92 -28.42 -0.68
C VAL A 247 7.27 -27.07 -1.30
N VAL A 248 6.47 -26.64 -2.28
CA VAL A 248 6.65 -25.35 -2.97
C VAL A 248 5.70 -24.30 -2.40
N PHE A 249 6.25 -23.12 -2.07
CA PHE A 249 5.53 -21.89 -1.74
C PHE A 249 5.70 -20.91 -2.90
N SER A 250 4.65 -20.71 -3.70
CA SER A 250 4.75 -20.07 -5.02
C SER A 250 4.45 -18.56 -5.06
N ASP A 251 4.26 -17.91 -3.90
CA ASP A 251 3.97 -16.47 -3.85
C ASP A 251 4.36 -15.85 -2.49
N ILE A 252 5.64 -15.93 -2.15
CA ILE A 252 6.20 -15.21 -1.01
C ILE A 252 6.70 -13.87 -1.53
N LEU A 253 5.84 -12.85 -1.59
CA LEU A 253 6.14 -11.57 -2.26
C LEU A 253 6.60 -11.79 -3.72
N GLY A 254 5.92 -12.68 -4.44
CA GLY A 254 6.30 -13.05 -5.81
C GLY A 254 7.54 -13.94 -5.92
N ALA A 255 8.17 -14.31 -4.81
CA ALA A 255 9.20 -15.34 -4.78
C ALA A 255 8.60 -16.75 -4.84
N GLU A 256 9.40 -17.70 -5.32
CA GLU A 256 9.09 -19.12 -5.23
C GLU A 256 10.20 -19.82 -4.41
N VAL A 257 9.79 -20.39 -3.28
CA VAL A 257 10.67 -21.11 -2.36
C VAL A 257 10.23 -22.57 -2.30
N GLU A 258 11.16 -23.46 -2.58
CA GLU A 258 10.97 -24.90 -2.54
C GLU A 258 11.72 -25.49 -1.35
N VAL A 259 11.00 -26.16 -0.46
CA VAL A 259 11.59 -26.93 0.63
C VAL A 259 11.71 -28.37 0.17
N MET A 260 12.93 -28.81 -0.10
CA MET A 260 13.23 -30.11 -0.69
C MET A 260 13.22 -31.24 0.34
N SER A 261 13.68 -30.96 1.55
CA SER A 261 13.62 -31.91 2.67
C SER A 261 13.74 -31.17 4.00
N VAL A 262 13.25 -31.80 5.07
CA VAL A 262 13.38 -31.32 6.45
C VAL A 262 13.85 -32.48 7.30
N ASP A 263 14.90 -32.25 8.09
CA ASP A 263 15.29 -33.08 9.24
C ASP A 263 15.06 -32.24 10.50
N ALA A 264 13.84 -32.30 11.01
CA ALA A 264 13.45 -31.50 12.17
C ALA A 264 14.10 -31.96 13.47
N ALA A 265 14.60 -33.20 13.56
CA ALA A 265 15.33 -33.69 14.72
C ALA A 265 16.72 -33.05 14.80
N GLN A 266 17.39 -32.89 13.65
CA GLN A 266 18.66 -32.16 13.54
C GLN A 266 18.48 -30.64 13.41
N GLY A 267 17.25 -30.15 13.25
CA GLY A 267 16.95 -28.74 13.09
C GLY A 267 17.47 -28.15 11.77
N THR A 268 17.45 -28.95 10.70
CA THR A 268 17.95 -28.55 9.37
C THR A 268 16.92 -28.80 8.26
N ALA A 269 17.02 -28.04 7.18
CA ALA A 269 16.27 -28.27 5.95
C ALA A 269 17.10 -27.98 4.72
N GLN A 270 16.82 -28.67 3.62
CA GLN A 270 17.29 -28.32 2.29
C GLN A 270 16.24 -27.45 1.61
N VAL A 271 16.64 -26.24 1.22
CA VAL A 271 15.79 -25.24 0.59
C VAL A 271 16.41 -24.83 -0.74
N LYS A 272 15.57 -24.53 -1.72
CA LYS A 272 15.95 -23.98 -3.01
C LYS A 272 15.07 -22.78 -3.33
N VAL A 273 15.68 -21.66 -3.66
CA VAL A 273 14.96 -20.48 -4.16
C VAL A 273 14.89 -20.59 -5.68
N ASN A 274 13.75 -21.00 -6.22
CA ASN A 274 13.56 -21.11 -7.66
C ASN A 274 13.43 -19.74 -8.34
N ARG A 275 12.79 -18.81 -7.62
CA ARG A 275 12.55 -17.44 -8.08
C ARG A 275 12.76 -16.49 -6.88
N PRO A 276 13.62 -15.46 -6.99
CA PRO A 276 13.74 -14.46 -5.95
C PRO A 276 12.45 -13.65 -5.83
N ILE A 277 12.39 -12.76 -4.85
CA ILE A 277 11.33 -11.75 -4.75
C ILE A 277 11.16 -11.09 -6.13
N ARG A 278 9.92 -10.88 -6.55
CA ARG A 278 9.66 -10.06 -7.73
C ARG A 278 9.16 -8.72 -7.27
N MET A 279 9.45 -7.72 -8.09
CA MET A 279 8.84 -6.42 -7.98
C MET A 279 7.33 -6.60 -7.92
N GLN A 280 6.75 -6.25 -6.77
CA GLN A 280 5.32 -6.34 -6.49
C GLN A 280 4.86 -5.00 -5.91
N MET A 281 3.63 -4.62 -6.23
CA MET A 281 2.94 -3.58 -5.44
C MET A 281 2.74 -4.14 -4.05
N PHE A 282 3.34 -3.51 -3.06
CA PHE A 282 3.42 -4.04 -1.71
C PHE A 282 2.98 -2.97 -0.70
N LYS A 283 2.01 -3.31 0.17
CA LYS A 283 1.65 -2.52 1.35
C LYS A 283 1.70 -3.41 2.60
N PRO A 284 2.58 -3.15 3.58
CA PRO A 284 2.50 -3.84 4.87
C PRO A 284 1.26 -3.32 5.58
N ILE A 285 0.29 -4.20 5.83
CA ILE A 285 -0.82 -3.86 6.71
C ILE A 285 -0.37 -4.21 8.12
N SER A 286 0.41 -3.30 8.70
CA SER A 286 0.32 -3.03 10.13
C SER A 286 -0.95 -2.20 10.33
N ILE A 287 -1.65 -2.36 11.44
CA ILE A 287 -2.86 -1.58 11.76
C ILE A 287 -2.55 -0.05 11.77
N THR A 288 -1.27 0.33 11.66
CA THR A 288 -0.74 1.69 11.68
C THR A 288 -0.45 2.38 10.34
N TYR A 289 -0.69 1.78 9.16
CA TYR A 289 -0.66 2.54 7.89
C TYR A 289 -2.06 3.03 7.50
N GLN A 290 -2.23 4.36 7.59
CA GLN A 290 -3.47 5.10 7.44
C GLN A 290 -4.05 4.96 6.02
N TYR A 291 -5.07 4.11 5.90
CA TYR A 291 -6.12 4.38 4.92
C TYR A 291 -6.89 5.61 5.43
N ILE A 292 -7.16 6.57 4.56
CA ILE A 292 -8.09 7.64 4.91
C ILE A 292 -9.50 7.05 4.85
N PHE A 293 -9.94 6.53 5.97
CA PHE A 293 -11.32 6.19 6.18
C PHE A 293 -12.05 7.42 6.71
N ILE A 294 -12.85 8.06 5.86
CA ILE A 294 -13.80 9.07 6.31
C ILE A 294 -15.06 8.31 6.77
N TYR A 295 -15.24 8.14 8.08
CA TYR A 295 -16.38 7.41 8.67
C TYR A 295 -17.66 8.28 8.74
N TYR A 296 -18.83 7.63 8.76
CA TYR A 296 -20.16 8.27 8.90
C TYR A 296 -20.67 8.00 10.31
#